data_AF-A0A7X7FSK9-F1
#
_entry.id   AF-A0A7X7FSK9-F1
#
_cell.length_a   1.000
_cell.length_b   1.000
_cell.length_c   1.000
_cell.angle_alpha   90.00
_cell.angle_beta   90.00
_cell.angle_gamma   90.00
#
_symmetry.space_group_name_H-M   'P 1'
#
loop_
_entity.id
_entity.type
_entity.pdbx_description
1 polymer ?
#
loop_
_entity_poly.entity_id
_entity_poly.type
_entity_poly.pdbx_seq_one_letter_code
_entity_poly.pdbx_strand_id
1 'polypeptide(L)' 'MLSKPLSEIEFSGRSRKCLQRLGLATLSDVTLKTEAELLAIKNFGQTSLNEVKQKLTEFGLSLRK' A
#
# COMPACT_ATOMS: atom_id res chain seq x y z
N MET A 1 4.27 -4.23 -18.81
CA MET A 1 4.90 -4.58 -17.52
C MET A 1 4.01 -4.04 -16.41
N LEU A 2 3.03 -4.83 -15.99
CA LEU A 2 1.93 -4.35 -15.16
C LEU A 2 2.24 -4.60 -13.69
N SER A 3 2.65 -3.53 -13.01
CA SER A 3 2.73 -3.42 -11.56
C SER A 3 3.69 -4.36 -10.83
N LYS A 4 4.71 -3.77 -10.18
CA LYS A 4 5.58 -4.50 -9.26
C LYS A 4 4.78 -5.16 -8.13
N PRO A 5 5.06 -6.42 -7.81
CA PRO A 5 4.45 -7.07 -6.66
C PRO A 5 4.97 -6.44 -5.37
N LEU A 6 4.11 -6.36 -4.35
CA LEU A 6 4.48 -5.82 -3.04
C LEU A 6 5.54 -6.67 -2.34
N SER A 7 5.75 -7.92 -2.78
CA SER A 7 6.83 -8.81 -2.33
C SER A 7 8.21 -8.32 -2.74
N GLU A 8 8.34 -7.61 -3.86
CA GLU A 8 9.60 -6.99 -4.30
C GLU A 8 9.88 -5.66 -3.59
N ILE A 9 8.92 -5.16 -2.81
CA ILE A 9 9.02 -3.86 -2.16
C ILE A 9 9.28 -4.07 -0.67
N GLU A 10 10.27 -3.35 -0.17
CA GLU A 10 10.55 -3.29 1.25
C GLU A 10 9.53 -2.41 1.96
N PHE A 11 8.49 -3.06 2.45
CA PHE A 11 7.56 -2.50 3.44
C PHE A 11 7.95 -2.98 4.84
N SER A 12 7.57 -2.21 5.86
CA SER A 12 7.61 -2.71 7.22
C SER A 12 6.76 -3.99 7.35
N GLY A 13 7.13 -4.86 8.29
CA GLY A 13 6.36 -6.08 8.55
C GLY A 13 4.89 -5.82 8.89
N ARG A 14 4.55 -4.62 9.39
CA ARG A 14 3.17 -4.19 9.67
C ARG A 14 2.43 -3.82 8.39
N SER A 15 3.01 -2.96 7.56
CA SER A 15 2.40 -2.53 6.29
C SER A 15 2.19 -3.74 5.38
N ARG A 16 3.19 -4.63 5.24
CA ARG A 16 3.07 -5.86 4.44
C ARG A 16 1.93 -6.77 4.90
N LYS A 17 1.81 -7.02 6.21
CA LYS A 17 0.72 -7.83 6.78
C LYS A 17 -0.65 -7.22 6.52
N CYS A 18 -0.78 -5.90 6.62
CA CYS A 18 -2.06 -5.25 6.37
C CYS A 18 -2.44 -5.28 4.88
N LEU A 19 -1.49 -5.03 3.99
CA LEU A 19 -1.70 -5.12 2.54
C LEU A 19 -2.09 -6.54 2.12
N GLN A 20 -1.43 -7.56 2.65
CA GLN A 20 -1.82 -8.96 2.43
C GLN A 20 -3.22 -9.28 2.97
N ARG A 21 -3.59 -8.73 4.14
CA ARG A 21 -4.92 -8.94 4.72
C ARG A 21 -6.04 -8.33 3.87
N LEU A 22 -5.75 -7.31 3.08
CA LEU A 22 -6.65 -6.73 2.09
C LEU A 22 -6.69 -7.51 0.76
N GLY A 23 -5.83 -8.52 0.60
CA GLY A 23 -5.65 -9.21 -0.68
C GLY A 23 -4.92 -8.37 -1.72
N LEU A 24 -4.21 -7.30 -1.32
CA LEU A 24 -3.39 -6.51 -2.23
C LEU A 24 -2.05 -7.24 -2.42
N ALA A 25 -1.75 -7.59 -3.66
CA ALA A 25 -0.52 -8.28 -4.02
C ALA A 25 0.43 -7.37 -4.81
N THR A 26 -0.09 -6.32 -5.45
CA THR A 26 0.65 -5.46 -6.36
C THR A 26 0.44 -3.97 -6.04
N LEU A 27 1.36 -3.09 -6.48
CA LEU A 27 1.18 -1.64 -6.33
C LEU A 27 -0.08 -1.12 -7.00
N SER A 28 -0.47 -1.68 -8.15
CA SER A 28 -1.72 -1.34 -8.82
C SER A 28 -2.92 -1.60 -7.93
N ASP A 29 -2.95 -2.72 -7.21
CA ASP A 29 -4.04 -3.00 -6.27
C ASP A 29 -4.11 -1.93 -5.17
N VAL A 30 -2.96 -1.45 -4.70
CA VAL A 30 -2.88 -0.38 -3.70
C VAL A 30 -3.38 0.95 -4.26
N THR A 31 -3.03 1.30 -5.51
CA THR A 31 -3.53 2.52 -6.16
C THR A 31 -5.04 2.51 -6.39
N LEU A 32 -5.67 1.33 -6.45
CA LEU A 32 -7.13 1.20 -6.58
C LEU A 32 -7.86 1.49 -5.25
N LYS A 33 -7.14 1.52 -4.13
CA LYS A 33 -7.68 1.86 -2.81
C LYS A 33 -7.53 3.34 -2.48
N THR A 34 -8.46 3.83 -1.68
CA THR A 34 -8.44 5.18 -1.12
C THR A 34 -7.73 5.22 0.23
N GLU A 35 -7.26 6.40 0.62
CA GLU A 35 -6.64 6.60 1.94
C GLU A 35 -7.59 6.24 3.08
N ALA A 36 -8.88 6.56 2.92
CA ALA A 36 -9.90 6.26 3.92
C ALA A 36 -10.12 4.75 4.09
N GLU A 37 -10.17 3.99 2.99
CA GLU A 37 -10.28 2.52 3.06
C GLU A 37 -9.07 1.90 3.75
N LEU A 38 -7.87 2.43 3.49
CA LEU A 38 -6.65 1.94 4.12
C LEU A 38 -6.63 2.28 5.62
N LEU A 39 -6.99 3.51 6.01
CA LEU A 39 -7.06 3.92 7.42
C LEU A 39 -8.18 3.26 8.22
N ALA A 40 -9.25 2.81 7.56
CA ALA A 40 -10.34 2.07 8.20
C ALA A 40 -9.91 0.68 8.70
N ILE A 41 -8.73 0.20 8.31
CA ILE A 41 -8.26 -1.15 8.62
C ILE A 41 -7.68 -1.18 10.03
N LYS A 42 -8.15 -2.17 10.80
CA LYS A 42 -7.61 -2.46 12.12
C LYS A 42 -6.11 -2.77 12.03
N ASN A 43 -5.29 -1.99 12.73
CA ASN A 43 -3.82 -2.01 12.73
C ASN A 43 -3.12 -1.38 11.52
N PHE A 44 -3.86 -0.72 10.62
CA PHE A 44 -3.29 0.16 9.61
C PHE A 44 -3.33 1.59 10.11
N GLY A 45 -2.18 2.12 10.50
CA GLY A 45 -2.06 3.47 11.04
C GLY A 45 -1.48 4.46 10.04
N GLN A 46 -1.41 5.73 10.45
CA GLN A 46 -0.81 6.82 9.67
C GLN A 46 0.61 6.49 9.17
N THR A 47 1.43 5.81 10.00
CA THR A 47 2.78 5.38 9.61
C THR A 47 2.77 4.41 8.43
N SER A 48 1.86 3.41 8.44
CA SER A 48 1.74 2.44 7.34
C SER A 48 1.20 3.10 6.07
N LEU A 49 0.27 4.05 6.21
CA LEU A 49 -0.21 4.85 5.10
C LEU A 49 0.93 5.68 4.48
N ASN A 50 1.75 6.33 5.30
CA ASN A 50 2.87 7.14 4.83
C ASN A 50 3.93 6.29 4.14
N GLU A 51 4.26 5.09 4.64
CA GLU A 51 5.15 4.16 3.94
C GLU A 51 4.60 3.81 2.55
N VAL A 52 3.32 3.46 2.47
CA VAL A 52 2.66 3.15 1.19
C VAL A 52 2.72 4.32 0.23
N LYS A 53 2.37 5.53 0.70
CA LYS A 53 2.45 6.75 -0.10
C LYS A 53 3.86 7.04 -0.58
N GLN A 54 4.85 6.91 0.31
CA GLN A 54 6.25 7.15 -0.03
C GLN A 54 6.72 6.16 -1.11
N LYS A 55 6.40 4.87 -0.96
CA LYS A 55 6.72 3.87 -1.99
C LYS A 55 5.99 4.16 -3.30
N LEU A 56 4.72 4.50 -3.27
CA LEU A 56 4.00 4.89 -4.49
C LEU A 56 4.67 6.07 -5.17
N THR A 57 5.05 7.11 -4.43
CA THR A 57 5.77 8.28 -4.97
C THR A 57 7.14 7.90 -5.56
N GLU A 58 7.90 6.97 -4.95
CA GLU A 58 9.16 6.45 -5.51
C GLU A 58 8.96 5.80 -6.90
N PHE A 59 7.78 5.21 -7.14
CA PHE A 59 7.40 4.62 -8.43
C PHE A 59 6.63 5.58 -9.35
N GLY A 60 6.49 6.86 -8.97
CA GLY A 60 5.70 7.85 -9.73
C GLY A 60 4.20 7.59 -9.70
N LEU A 61 3.72 6.82 -8.73
CA LEU A 61 2.32 6.48 -8.50
C LEU A 61 1.74 7.32 -7.35
N SER A 62 0.41 7.37 -7.28
CA SER A 62 -0.31 8.02 -6.18
C SER A 62 -1.56 7.23 -5.80
N LEU A 63 -2.01 7.40 -4.55
CA LEU A 63 -3.27 6.82 -4.09
C LEU A 63 -4.45 7.55 -4.74
N ARG A 64 -5.56 6.82 -4.89
CA ARG A 64 -6.82 7.41 -5.32
C ARG A 64 -7.32 8.39 -4.25
N LYS A 65 -7.66 9.61 -4.67
CA LYS A 65 -8.33 10.62 -3.84
C LYS A 65 -9.75 10.20 -3.49
#